data_AF-A0A9C8ZJU4-F1
#
_entry.id   AF-A0A9C8ZJU4-F1
#
_cell.length_a   1.000
_cell.length_b   1.000
_cell.length_c   1.000
_cell.angle_alpha   90.00
_cell.angle_beta   90.00
_cell.angle_gamma   90.00
#
_symmetry.space_group_name_H-M   'P 1'
#
loop_
_entity.id
_entity.type
_entity.pdbx_description
1 polymer ?
#
loop_
_entity_poly.entity_id
_entity_poly.type
_entity_poly.pdbx_seq_one_letter_code
_entity_poly.pdbx_strand_id
1 'polypeptide(L)' 'MNKESEQKRSDENQETVGEQPMATVMIGDSRITLLGTAHVSRSSAEKVKELIETGDYDAVAVEL' A
#
# COMPACT_ATOMS: atom_id res chain seq x y z
N MET A 1 -29.56 -12.84 38.30
CA MET A 1 -28.27 -12.30 38.79
C MET A 1 -27.14 -13.08 38.12
N ASN A 2 -26.88 -12.83 36.84
CA ASN A 2 -25.66 -13.32 36.19
C ASN A 2 -25.02 -12.11 35.52
N LYS A 3 -23.82 -11.81 36.01
CA LYS A 3 -23.03 -10.61 35.74
C LYS A 3 -22.53 -10.60 34.31
N GLU A 4 -22.41 -9.38 33.81
CA GLU A 4 -21.95 -8.97 32.49
C GLU A 4 -20.68 -9.68 32.04
N SER A 5 -20.72 -10.25 30.83
CA SER A 5 -19.55 -10.71 30.11
C SER A 5 -18.82 -9.48 29.56
N GLU A 6 -17.76 -9.06 30.26
CA GLU A 6 -16.91 -7.94 29.84
C GLU A 6 -16.26 -8.23 28.49
N GLN A 7 -16.62 -7.37 27.55
CA GLN A 7 -15.94 -7.10 26.31
C GLN A 7 -14.47 -6.74 26.57
N LYS A 8 -13.53 -7.60 26.13
CA LYS A 8 -12.14 -7.20 25.97
C LYS A 8 -11.80 -7.06 24.50
N ARG A 9 -11.90 -5.81 24.04
CA ARG A 9 -11.34 -5.31 22.78
C ARG A 9 -9.83 -5.58 22.79
N SER A 10 -9.36 -6.22 21.74
CA SER A 10 -8.03 -5.94 21.21
C SER A 10 -8.18 -5.95 19.71
N ASP A 11 -8.23 -4.75 19.15
CA ASP A 11 -8.13 -4.47 17.73
C ASP A 11 -6.84 -5.08 17.20
N GLU A 12 -6.88 -6.35 16.79
CA GLU A 12 -5.88 -6.91 15.90
C GLU A 12 -6.18 -6.38 14.51
N ASN A 13 -5.83 -5.10 14.29
CA ASN A 13 -5.64 -4.58 12.95
C ASN A 13 -4.39 -5.26 12.40
N GLN A 14 -4.53 -6.53 12.02
CA GLN A 14 -3.59 -7.22 11.15
C GLN A 14 -3.63 -6.47 9.82
N GLU A 15 -2.85 -5.39 9.71
CA GLU A 15 -2.29 -5.00 8.42
C GLU A 15 -1.49 -6.22 7.97
N THR A 16 -2.15 -7.10 7.22
CA THR A 16 -1.44 -7.97 6.31
C THR A 16 -0.57 -7.03 5.48
N VAL A 17 0.75 -7.10 5.66
CA VAL A 17 1.72 -6.49 4.74
C VAL A 17 1.61 -7.27 3.44
N GLY A 18 0.48 -7.08 2.76
CA GLY A 18 0.22 -7.63 1.44
C GLY A 18 1.01 -6.81 0.46
N GLU A 19 1.75 -7.50 -0.41
CA GLU A 19 2.34 -6.89 -1.60
C GLU A 19 1.26 -6.02 -2.26
N GLN A 20 1.52 -4.72 -2.35
CA GLN A 20 0.59 -3.82 -3.02
C GLN A 20 0.45 -4.29 -4.47
N PRO A 21 -0.77 -4.30 -5.05
CA PRO A 21 -0.95 -4.72 -6.43
C PRO A 21 -0.11 -3.85 -7.35
N MET A 22 0.76 -4.47 -8.14
CA MET A 22 1.62 -3.79 -9.09
C MET A 22 1.36 -4.30 -10.51
N ALA A 23 1.36 -3.38 -11.46
CA ALA A 23 1.35 -3.70 -12.87
C ALA A 23 2.42 -2.88 -13.60
N THR A 24 3.02 -3.44 -14.64
CA THR A 24 3.88 -2.70 -15.56
C THR A 24 3.20 -2.64 -16.92
N VAL A 25 3.13 -1.44 -17.48
CA VAL A 25 2.54 -1.20 -18.80
C VAL A 25 3.54 -0.43 -19.65
N MET A 26 3.61 -0.76 -20.93
CA MET A 26 4.39 -0.02 -21.92
C MET A 26 3.46 0.92 -22.70
N ILE A 27 3.81 2.20 -22.78
CA ILE A 27 3.12 3.20 -23.61
C ILE A 27 4.16 3.86 -24.51
N GLY A 28 4.15 3.51 -25.81
CA GLY A 28 5.25 3.85 -26.70
C GLY A 28 6.57 3.31 -26.15
N ASP A 29 7.55 4.20 -25.96
CA ASP A 29 8.86 3.86 -25.39
C ASP A 29 8.92 4.02 -23.86
N SER A 30 7.82 4.42 -23.22
CA SER A 30 7.77 4.62 -21.77
C SER A 30 7.34 3.35 -21.05
N ARG A 31 8.10 2.96 -20.01
CA ARG A 31 7.73 1.92 -19.06
C ARG A 31 7.09 2.56 -17.84
N ILE A 32 5.84 2.20 -17.56
CA ILE A 32 5.08 2.73 -16.42
C ILE A 32 4.83 1.60 -15.44
N THR A 33 5.22 1.80 -14.18
CA THR A 33 4.83 0.93 -13.06
C THR A 33 3.65 1.58 -12.34
N LEU A 34 2.52 0.87 -12.31
CA LEU A 34 1.32 1.25 -11.58
C LEU A 34 1.34 0.54 -10.23
N LEU A 35 1.31 1.32 -9.15
CA LEU A 35 1.17 0.83 -7.79
C LEU A 35 -0.26 1.11 -7.31
N GLY A 36 -1.09 0.07 -7.29
CA GLY A 36 -2.45 0.18 -6.80
C GLY A 36 -2.47 0.25 -5.28
N THR A 37 -3.27 1.16 -4.74
CA THR A 37 -3.54 1.23 -3.30
C THR A 37 -5.05 1.12 -3.10
N ALA A 38 -5.49 0.26 -2.18
CA ALA A 38 -6.91 0.22 -1.81
C ALA A 38 -7.28 1.42 -0.92
N HIS A 39 -6.32 1.85 -0.09
CA HIS A 39 -6.39 3.03 0.76
C HIS A 39 -4.99 3.65 0.85
N VAL A 40 -4.91 4.97 1.03
CA VAL A 40 -3.63 5.65 1.31
C VAL A 40 -3.20 5.28 2.73
N SER A 41 -2.15 4.47 2.84
CA SER A 41 -1.65 3.90 4.10
C SER A 41 -0.14 4.16 4.28
N ARG A 42 0.39 3.95 5.49
CA ARG A 42 1.84 3.99 5.73
C ARG A 42 2.57 2.99 4.83
N SER A 43 2.05 1.77 4.74
CA SER A 43 2.62 0.71 3.89
C SER A 43 2.68 1.12 2.41
N SER A 44 1.72 1.89 1.91
CA SER A 44 1.77 2.43 0.55
C SER A 44 2.90 3.44 0.34
N ALA A 45 3.09 4.35 1.30
CA ALA A 45 4.16 5.33 1.24
C ALA A 45 5.54 4.69 1.35
N GLU A 46 5.68 3.67 2.22
CA GLU A 46 6.91 2.88 2.33
C GLU A 46 7.23 2.16 1.02
N LYS A 47 6.22 1.57 0.35
CA LYS A 47 6.45 0.89 -0.92
C LYS A 47 6.87 1.85 -2.03
N VAL A 48 6.24 3.02 -2.12
CA VAL A 48 6.67 4.09 -3.05
C VAL A 48 8.12 4.48 -2.79
N LYS A 49 8.49 4.66 -1.51
CA LYS A 49 9.86 5.01 -1.12
C LYS A 49 10.87 3.95 -1.58
N GLU A 50 10.61 2.67 -1.29
CA GLU A 50 11.46 1.56 -1.74
C GLU A 50 11.68 1.58 -3.26
N LEU A 51 10.60 1.82 -4.03
CA LEU A 51 10.68 1.84 -5.49
C LEU A 51 11.49 3.03 -6.00
N ILE A 52 11.29 4.22 -5.45
CA ILE A 52 12.04 5.42 -5.86
C ILE A 52 13.52 5.31 -5.51
N GLU A 53 13.86 4.70 -4.37
CA GLU A 53 15.26 4.53 -3.94
C GLU A 53 16.10 3.65 -4.88
N THR A 54 15.46 2.84 -5.74
CA THR A 54 16.17 2.07 -6.79
C THR A 54 16.83 2.98 -7.84
N GLY A 55 16.28 4.18 -8.08
CA GLY A 55 16.69 5.05 -9.18
C GLY A 55 16.18 4.60 -10.56
N ASP A 56 15.31 3.58 -10.63
CA ASP A 56 14.79 3.04 -11.90
C ASP A 56 13.69 3.89 -12.57
N TYR A 57 13.28 4.99 -11.93
CA TYR A 57 12.15 5.83 -12.35
C TYR A 57 12.58 7.27 -12.59
N ASP A 58 12.23 7.80 -13.77
CA ASP A 58 12.52 9.19 -14.11
C ASP A 58 11.56 10.19 -13.43
N ALA A 59 10.34 9.75 -13.12
CA ALA A 59 9.28 10.58 -12.56
C ALA A 59 8.24 9.77 -11.78
N VAL A 60 7.47 10.46 -10.92
CA VAL A 60 6.37 9.89 -10.14
C VAL A 60 5.12 10.74 -10.35
N ALA A 61 4.01 10.10 -10.69
CA ALA A 61 2.69 10.71 -10.75
C ALA A 61 1.82 10.18 -9.61
N VAL A 62 1.05 11.07 -8.97
CA VAL A 62 0.16 10.75 -7.86
C VAL A 62 -1.25 11.19 -8.22
N GLU A 63 -2.21 10.28 -8.11
CA GLU A 63 -3.64 10.58 -8.17
C GLU A 63 -4.11 11.03 -6.78
N LEU A 64 -4.80 12.17 -6.71
CA LEU A 64 -5.33 12.76 -5.47
C LEU A 64 -6.86 12.70 -5.44
#